data_AF-A0A4Q3IKT4-F1
#
_entry.id   AF-A0A4Q3IKT4-F1
#
_cell.length_a   1.000
_cell.length_b   1.000
_cell.length_c   1.000
_cell.angle_alpha   90.00
_cell.angle_beta   90.00
_cell.angle_gamma   90.00
#
_symmetry.space_group_name_H-M   'P 1'
#
loop_
_entity.id
_entity.type
_entity.pdbx_description
1 polymer ?
#
loop_
_entity_poly.entity_id
_entity_poly.type
_entity_poly.pdbx_seq_one_letter_code
_entity_poly.pdbx_strand_id
1 'polypeptide(L)'
;LLNIIDSDRLLVTPVAVIAGLTYNFLPFMVLPLYASIDKIDHRLIEASSDLYANPVVGFFKVTWPLSLPGVISGTLLTFIPAAGDYINAQLLGGPNQRMVGGVIQSLFTDANDYPTAAALSMILMILIVVMVLVYVRRAGTEELL
;
A
#
# COMPACT_ATOMS: atom_id res chain seq x y z
N LEU A 1 -21.19 25.05 -2.62
CA LEU A 1 -20.94 23.59 -2.46
C LEU A 1 -20.04 22.99 -3.56
N LEU A 2 -19.30 23.78 -4.32
CA LEU A 2 -18.14 23.28 -5.07
C LEU A 2 -17.11 24.41 -5.17
N ASN A 3 -16.18 24.42 -4.21
CA ASN A 3 -14.97 25.24 -4.24
C ASN A 3 -13.76 24.29 -4.14
N ILE A 4 -13.73 23.30 -5.04
CA ILE A 4 -12.77 22.18 -4.99
C ILE A 4 -11.57 22.38 -5.93
N ILE A 5 -11.56 23.43 -6.76
CA ILE A 5 -10.46 23.62 -7.71
C ILE A 5 -10.16 25.11 -7.87
N ASP A 6 -9.52 25.71 -6.86
CA ASP A 6 -8.62 26.83 -7.10
C ASP A 6 -7.31 26.22 -7.62
N SER A 7 -7.09 26.36 -8.92
CA SER A 7 -6.07 25.68 -9.73
C SER A 7 -4.60 25.94 -9.33
N ASP A 8 -4.35 26.72 -8.28
CA ASP A 8 -3.00 27.02 -7.76
C ASP A 8 -2.65 26.31 -6.43
N ARG A 9 -3.56 25.50 -5.85
CA ARG A 9 -3.34 24.83 -4.55
C ARG A 9 -3.56 23.32 -4.56
N LEU A 10 -3.24 22.63 -5.66
CA LEU A 10 -3.17 21.16 -5.65
C LEU A 10 -2.03 20.68 -4.74
N LEU A 11 -0.88 21.33 -4.83
CA LEU A 11 0.24 21.15 -3.90
C LEU A 11 -0.19 21.62 -2.50
N VAL A 12 0.34 21.00 -1.43
CA VAL A 12 0.05 21.35 -0.03
C VAL A 12 -1.31 20.82 0.47
N THR A 13 -1.85 19.76 -0.15
CA THR A 13 -3.12 19.12 0.28
C THR A 13 -2.96 17.65 0.65
N PRO A 14 -3.78 17.11 1.57
CA PRO A 14 -3.83 15.67 1.85
C PRO A 14 -4.08 14.83 0.59
N VAL A 15 -4.88 15.35 -0.35
CA VAL A 15 -5.21 14.66 -1.60
C VAL A 15 -3.97 14.50 -2.47
N ALA A 16 -3.14 15.55 -2.60
CA ALA A 16 -1.89 15.46 -3.35
C ALA A 16 -0.89 14.47 -2.74
N VAL A 17 -0.80 14.42 -1.41
CA VAL A 17 0.05 13.42 -0.73
C VAL A 17 -0.45 12.00 -1.00
N ILE A 18 -1.75 11.74 -0.87
CA ILE A 18 -2.33 10.41 -1.15
C ILE A 18 -2.14 10.02 -2.61
N ALA A 19 -2.39 10.94 -3.55
CA ALA A 19 -2.20 10.70 -4.97
C ALA A 19 -0.73 10.44 -5.33
N GLY A 20 0.19 11.22 -4.75
CA GLY A 20 1.63 11.06 -4.93
C GLY A 20 2.16 9.72 -4.43
N LEU A 21 1.75 9.31 -3.22
CA LEU A 21 2.08 7.99 -2.67
C LEU A 21 1.49 6.87 -3.53
N THR A 22 0.21 6.98 -3.89
CA THR A 22 -0.47 5.97 -4.72
C THR A 22 0.27 5.79 -6.04
N TYR A 23 0.64 6.87 -6.71
CA TYR A 23 1.37 6.81 -7.97
C TYR A 23 2.78 6.23 -7.81
N ASN A 24 3.51 6.62 -6.75
CA ASN A 24 4.86 6.10 -6.49
C ASN A 24 4.86 4.59 -6.22
N PHE A 25 3.86 4.11 -5.48
CA PHE A 25 3.81 2.71 -5.05
C PHE A 25 2.94 1.81 -5.92
N LEU A 26 2.32 2.35 -6.97
CA LEU A 26 1.52 1.58 -7.93
C LEU A 26 2.30 0.43 -8.58
N PRO A 27 3.56 0.62 -9.04
CA PRO A 27 4.32 -0.48 -9.65
C PRO A 27 4.56 -1.65 -8.67
N PHE A 28 4.75 -1.35 -7.39
CA PHE A 28 4.97 -2.37 -6.35
C PHE A 28 3.73 -3.22 -6.07
N MET A 29 2.54 -2.68 -6.34
CA MET A 29 1.28 -3.44 -6.27
C MET A 29 1.01 -4.22 -7.56
N VAL A 30 1.28 -3.60 -8.72
CA VAL A 30 0.95 -4.18 -10.03
C VAL A 30 1.83 -5.36 -10.38
N LEU A 31 3.13 -5.33 -10.09
CA LEU A 31 4.05 -6.41 -10.48
C LEU A 31 3.69 -7.77 -9.83
N PRO A 32 3.45 -7.86 -8.51
CA PRO A 32 3.06 -9.13 -7.88
C PRO A 32 1.67 -9.58 -8.29
N LEU A 33 0.75 -8.64 -8.49
CA LEU A 33 -0.60 -8.93 -8.98
C LEU A 33 -0.54 -9.53 -10.39
N TYR A 34 0.21 -8.91 -11.29
CA TYR A 34 0.43 -9.40 -12.65
C TYR A 34 1.04 -10.80 -12.63
N ALA A 35 2.11 -11.01 -11.86
CA ALA A 35 2.76 -12.30 -11.75
C ALA A 35 1.85 -13.40 -11.16
N SER A 36 0.87 -13.04 -10.33
CA SER A 36 -0.13 -13.98 -9.79
C SER A 36 -1.19 -14.31 -10.83
N ILE A 37 -1.67 -13.32 -11.60
CA ILE A 37 -2.68 -13.52 -12.64
C ILE A 37 -2.12 -14.30 -13.82
N ASP A 38 -0.88 -14.02 -14.23
CA ASP A 38 -0.19 -14.69 -15.35
C ASP A 38 0.01 -16.20 -15.10
N LYS A 39 0.02 -16.62 -13.83
CA LYS A 39 0.10 -18.03 -13.43
C LYS A 39 -1.25 -18.75 -13.44
N ILE A 40 -2.36 -18.04 -13.60
CA ILE A 40 -3.70 -18.65 -13.63
C ILE A 40 -3.86 -19.44 -14.94
N ASP A 41 -4.20 -20.73 -14.84
CA ASP A 41 -4.48 -21.56 -16.02
C ASP A 41 -5.73 -21.03 -16.73
N HIS A 42 -5.59 -20.69 -18.02
CA HIS A 42 -6.66 -20.20 -18.87
C HIS A 42 -7.86 -21.17 -18.94
N ARG A 43 -7.60 -22.47 -18.77
CA ARG A 43 -8.64 -23.52 -18.77
C ARG A 43 -9.66 -23.34 -17.65
N LEU A 44 -9.28 -22.71 -16.52
CA LEU A 44 -10.22 -22.41 -15.43
C LEU A 44 -11.22 -21.32 -15.84
N ILE A 45 -10.80 -20.38 -16.68
CA ILE A 45 -11.63 -19.31 -17.21
C ILE A 45 -12.58 -19.86 -18.28
N GLU A 46 -12.07 -20.70 -19.19
CA GLU A 46 -12.88 -21.42 -20.19
C GLU A 46 -13.94 -22.29 -19.51
N ALA A 47 -13.56 -23.10 -18.51
CA ALA A 47 -14.50 -23.95 -17.77
C ALA A 47 -15.59 -23.13 -17.07
N SER A 48 -15.27 -21.93 -16.56
CA SER A 48 -16.30 -21.05 -15.99
C SER A 48 -17.31 -20.61 -17.04
N SER A 49 -16.87 -20.37 -18.27
CA SER A 49 -17.72 -19.97 -19.39
C SER A 49 -18.58 -21.15 -19.88
N ASP A 50 -18.04 -22.37 -19.88
CA ASP A 50 -18.78 -23.61 -20.18
C ASP A 50 -19.93 -23.85 -19.17
N LEU A 51 -19.73 -23.44 -17.92
CA LEU A 51 -20.75 -23.43 -16.86
C LEU A 51 -21.73 -22.26 -16.95
N TYR A 52 -21.79 -21.56 -18.10
CA TYR A 52 -22.62 -20.37 -18.34
C TYR A 52 -22.34 -19.20 -17.37
N ALA A 53 -21.14 -19.13 -16.77
CA ALA A 53 -20.77 -17.94 -16.01
C ALA A 53 -20.57 -16.75 -16.96
N ASN A 54 -21.17 -15.62 -16.61
CA ASN A 54 -20.84 -14.36 -17.29
C ASN A 54 -19.44 -13.87 -16.85
N PRO A 55 -18.78 -12.98 -17.61
CA PRO A 55 -17.41 -12.52 -17.32
C PRO A 55 -17.23 -11.92 -15.92
N VAL A 56 -18.26 -11.26 -15.37
CA VAL A 56 -18.23 -10.69 -14.02
C VAL A 56 -18.22 -11.81 -12.97
N VAL A 57 -19.07 -12.82 -13.14
CA VAL A 57 -19.13 -14.00 -12.26
C VAL A 57 -17.83 -14.79 -12.35
N GLY A 58 -17.29 -15.00 -13.55
CA GLY A 58 -15.99 -15.65 -13.76
C GLY A 58 -14.86 -14.91 -13.06
N PHE A 59 -14.81 -13.57 -13.18
CA PHE A 59 -13.82 -12.76 -12.47
C PHE A 59 -13.90 -12.93 -10.95
N PHE A 60 -15.08 -12.75 -10.35
CA PHE A 60 -15.21 -12.81 -8.89
C PHE A 60 -15.09 -14.23 -8.31
N LYS A 61 -15.44 -15.27 -9.07
CA LYS A 61 -15.38 -16.67 -8.61
C LYS A 61 -14.07 -17.39 -8.93
N VAL A 62 -13.36 -16.97 -9.97
CA VAL A 62 -12.15 -17.67 -10.46
C VAL A 62 -10.95 -16.75 -10.35
N THR A 63 -10.93 -15.64 -11.11
CA THR A 63 -9.74 -14.78 -11.20
C THR A 63 -9.41 -14.09 -9.87
N TRP A 64 -10.41 -13.56 -9.18
CA TRP A 64 -10.25 -12.86 -7.90
C TRP A 64 -9.66 -13.75 -6.81
N PRO A 65 -10.24 -14.91 -6.44
CA PRO A 65 -9.66 -15.76 -5.40
C PRO A 65 -8.28 -16.30 -5.78
N LEU A 66 -8.04 -16.64 -7.05
CA LEU A 66 -6.74 -17.13 -7.51
C LEU A 66 -5.66 -16.03 -7.59
N SER A 67 -6.04 -14.75 -7.62
CA SER A 67 -5.11 -13.61 -7.58
C SER A 67 -4.88 -13.05 -6.18
N LEU A 68 -5.60 -13.53 -5.15
CA LEU A 68 -5.41 -13.12 -3.76
C LEU A 68 -3.96 -13.24 -3.28
N PRO A 69 -3.19 -14.30 -3.60
CA PRO A 69 -1.77 -14.37 -3.24
C PRO A 69 -0.95 -13.18 -3.79
N GLY A 70 -1.25 -12.77 -5.01
CA GLY A 70 -0.67 -11.59 -5.64
C GLY A 70 -1.07 -10.29 -4.95
N VAL A 71 -2.34 -10.16 -4.56
CA VAL A 71 -2.84 -9.00 -3.78
C VAL A 71 -2.15 -8.92 -2.43
N ILE A 72 -2.00 -10.04 -1.72
CA ILE A 72 -1.34 -10.12 -0.42
C ILE A 72 0.13 -9.69 -0.55
N SER A 73 0.83 -10.25 -1.53
CA SER A 73 2.23 -9.93 -1.80
C SER A 73 2.40 -8.45 -2.20
N GLY A 74 1.60 -7.96 -3.15
CA GLY A 74 1.63 -6.57 -3.60
C GLY A 74 1.34 -5.58 -2.47
N THR A 75 0.36 -5.88 -1.62
CA THR A 75 0.02 -5.02 -0.48
C THR A 75 1.20 -4.90 0.49
N LEU A 76 1.91 -5.99 0.77
CA LEU A 76 3.10 -5.97 1.62
C LEU A 76 4.25 -5.16 0.99
N LEU A 77 4.52 -5.41 -0.29
CA LEU A 77 5.56 -4.74 -1.06
C LEU A 77 5.31 -3.23 -1.20
N THR A 78 4.06 -2.80 -1.24
CA THR A 78 3.66 -1.38 -1.24
C THR A 78 3.64 -0.78 0.16
N PHE A 79 3.09 -1.48 1.15
CA PHE A 79 2.87 -0.93 2.50
C PHE A 79 4.17 -0.61 3.23
N ILE A 80 5.18 -1.50 3.16
CA ILE A 80 6.44 -1.34 3.87
C ILE A 80 7.16 -0.03 3.49
N PRO A 81 7.44 0.25 2.21
CA PRO A 81 8.09 1.50 1.83
C PRO A 81 7.14 2.71 1.95
N ALA A 82 5.84 2.55 1.69
CA ALA A 82 4.88 3.66 1.81
C ALA A 82 4.74 4.17 3.26
N ALA A 83 4.79 3.27 4.25
CA ALA A 83 4.76 3.66 5.66
C ALA A 83 6.01 4.45 6.09
N GLY A 84 7.13 4.25 5.40
CA GLY A 84 8.39 4.96 5.63
C GLY A 84 8.55 6.25 4.80
N ASP A 85 7.72 6.48 3.78
CA ASP A 85 7.87 7.59 2.84
C ASP A 85 7.28 8.91 3.40
N TYR A 86 7.97 9.46 4.38
CA TYR A 86 7.67 10.79 4.91
C TYR A 86 8.12 11.92 3.97
N ILE A 87 9.01 11.63 3.01
CA ILE A 87 9.56 12.61 2.08
C ILE A 87 8.47 13.08 1.11
N ASN A 88 7.66 12.15 0.60
CA ASN A 88 6.54 12.47 -0.28
C ASN A 88 5.52 13.39 0.41
N ALA A 89 5.22 13.14 1.68
CA ALA A 89 4.40 14.03 2.49
C ALA A 89 5.04 15.40 2.75
N GLN A 90 6.37 15.47 2.91
CA GLN A 90 7.10 16.71 3.08
C GLN A 90 7.13 17.56 1.80
N LEU A 91 7.20 16.93 0.63
CA LEU A 91 7.27 17.60 -0.67
C LEU A 91 5.90 18.01 -1.22
N LEU A 92 4.89 17.16 -1.05
CA LEU A 92 3.54 17.37 -1.60
C LEU A 92 2.53 17.88 -0.56
N GLY A 93 2.81 17.68 0.73
CA GLY A 93 1.91 18.03 1.83
C GLY A 93 2.16 19.42 2.40
N GLY A 94 1.19 19.90 3.17
CA GLY A 94 1.31 21.15 3.91
C GLY A 94 1.92 21.01 5.29
N PRO A 95 2.15 22.13 6.00
CA PRO A 95 2.76 22.15 7.34
C PRO A 95 2.00 21.31 8.39
N ASN A 96 0.71 21.01 8.14
CA ASN A 96 -0.14 20.18 8.98
C ASN A 96 -0.19 18.69 8.55
N GLN A 97 0.40 18.32 7.40
CA GLN A 97 0.49 16.94 6.92
C GLN A 97 1.84 16.33 7.36
N ARG A 98 1.95 15.98 8.64
CA ARG A 98 3.15 15.31 9.16
C ARG A 98 2.94 13.81 9.26
N MET A 99 3.85 13.06 8.65
CA MET A 99 3.98 11.62 8.88
C MET A 99 4.91 11.34 10.06
N VAL A 100 4.78 10.16 10.67
CA VAL A 100 5.59 9.74 11.81
C VAL A 100 7.10 9.82 11.50
N GLY A 101 7.51 9.44 10.29
CA GLY A 101 8.91 9.56 9.85
C GLY A 101 9.42 11.01 9.83
N GLY A 102 8.58 11.97 9.44
CA GLY A 102 8.92 13.39 9.46
C GLY A 102 9.07 13.94 10.88
N VAL A 103 8.28 13.44 11.84
CA VAL A 103 8.42 13.79 13.26
C VAL A 103 9.75 13.28 13.81
N ILE A 104 10.10 12.03 13.52
CA ILE A 104 11.39 11.44 13.91
C ILE A 104 12.54 12.25 13.31
N GLN A 105 12.47 12.62 12.03
CA GLN A 105 13.48 13.45 11.37
C GLN A 105 13.63 14.80 12.07
N SER A 106 12.53 15.50 12.38
CA SER A 106 12.59 16.80 13.07
C SER A 106 13.22 16.72 14.46
N LEU A 107 13.07 15.60 15.17
CA LEU A 107 13.75 15.39 16.46
C LEU A 107 15.25 15.20 16.29
N PHE A 108 15.69 14.54 15.21
CA PHE A 108 17.09 14.39 14.85
C PHE A 108 17.75 15.72 14.42
N THR A 109 17.06 16.53 13.60
CA THR A 109 17.65 17.71 12.97
C THR A 109 17.42 19.00 13.75
N ASP A 110 16.19 19.24 14.19
CA ASP A 110 15.76 20.54 14.71
C ASP A 110 15.94 20.59 16.23
N ALA A 111 15.52 19.52 16.91
CA ALA A 111 15.61 19.41 18.38
C ALA A 111 16.96 18.88 18.88
N ASN A 112 17.78 18.26 18.00
CA ASN A 112 19.01 17.53 18.38
C ASN A 112 18.80 16.50 19.50
N ASP A 113 17.59 15.94 19.59
CA ASP A 113 17.21 14.95 20.60
C ASP A 113 17.34 13.53 20.02
N TYR A 114 18.60 13.12 19.82
CA TYR A 114 18.96 11.80 19.32
C TYR A 114 18.37 10.65 20.15
N PRO A 115 18.37 10.69 21.50
CA PRO A 115 17.79 9.63 22.31
C PRO A 115 16.29 9.41 22.06
N THR A 116 15.49 10.48 22.05
CA THR A 116 14.04 10.37 21.81
C THR A 116 13.75 9.94 20.38
N ALA A 117 14.49 10.47 19.40
CA ALA A 117 14.32 10.09 18.01
C ALA A 117 14.65 8.59 17.76
N ALA A 118 15.70 8.07 18.39
CA ALA A 118 16.04 6.65 18.33
C ALA A 118 14.96 5.75 18.97
N ALA A 119 14.42 6.14 20.13
CA ALA A 119 13.35 5.40 20.79
C ALA A 119 12.09 5.31 19.92
N LEU A 120 11.65 6.43 19.35
CA LEU A 120 10.51 6.47 18.43
C LEU A 120 10.75 5.65 17.16
N SER A 121 11.96 5.67 16.63
CA SER A 121 12.34 4.86 15.45
C SER A 121 12.24 3.36 15.76
N MET A 122 12.72 2.93 16.93
CA MET A 122 12.60 1.53 17.38
C MET A 122 11.14 1.12 17.58
N ILE A 123 10.33 1.98 18.20
CA ILE A 123 8.89 1.71 18.39
C ILE A 123 8.19 1.57 17.04
N LEU A 124 8.45 2.49 16.10
CA LEU A 124 7.86 2.46 14.77
C LEU A 124 8.28 1.18 14.02
N MET A 125 9.56 0.81 14.08
CA MET A 125 10.07 -0.41 13.47
C MET A 125 9.38 -1.66 14.04
N ILE A 126 9.28 -1.77 15.37
CA ILE A 126 8.59 -2.89 16.03
C ILE A 126 7.13 -2.95 15.60
N LEU A 127 6.43 -1.81 15.54
CA LEU A 127 5.04 -1.74 15.11
C LEU A 127 4.87 -2.23 13.67
N ILE A 128 5.71 -1.77 12.74
CA ILE A 128 5.68 -2.21 11.33
C ILE A 128 5.93 -3.72 11.24
N VAL A 129 6.94 -4.23 11.95
CA VAL A 129 7.25 -5.67 11.96
C VAL A 129 6.06 -6.48 12.52
N VAL A 130 5.48 -6.07 13.63
CA VAL A 130 4.31 -6.75 14.21
C VAL A 130 3.13 -6.72 13.24
N MET A 131 2.85 -5.58 12.61
CA MET A 131 1.76 -5.45 11.65
C MET A 131 1.96 -6.34 10.43
N VAL A 132 3.18 -6.38 9.87
CA VAL A 132 3.55 -7.27 8.76
C VAL A 132 3.43 -8.74 9.17
N LEU A 133 3.94 -9.12 10.34
CA LEU A 133 3.86 -10.51 10.83
C LEU A 133 2.41 -10.96 11.05
N VAL A 134 1.56 -10.10 11.60
CA VAL A 134 0.12 -10.38 11.79
C VAL A 134 -0.57 -10.51 10.44
N TYR A 135 -0.27 -9.61 9.49
CA TYR A 135 -0.84 -9.65 8.15
C TYR A 135 -0.45 -10.93 7.41
N VAL A 136 0.85 -11.25 7.36
CA VAL A 136 1.38 -12.47 6.74
C VAL A 136 0.79 -13.72 7.39
N ARG A 137 0.67 -13.77 8.71
CA ARG A 137 0.06 -14.93 9.39
C ARG A 137 -1.40 -15.12 9.01
N ARG A 138 -2.20 -14.04 8.96
CA ARG A 138 -3.61 -14.15 8.57
C ARG A 138 -3.78 -14.52 7.10
N ALA A 139 -2.97 -13.92 6.23
CA ALA A 139 -3.06 -14.12 4.79
C ALA A 139 -2.43 -15.45 4.32
N GLY A 140 -1.32 -15.87 4.92
CA GLY A 140 -0.61 -17.11 4.58
C GLY A 140 -1.21 -18.39 5.19
N THR A 141 -2.22 -18.28 6.05
CA THR A 141 -2.96 -19.46 6.52
C THR A 141 -3.92 -20.01 5.44
N GLU A 142 -4.24 -19.23 4.41
CA GLU A 142 -5.13 -19.64 3.31
C GLU A 142 -4.40 -20.40 2.18
N GLU A 143 -3.07 -20.29 2.06
CA GLU A 143 -2.27 -21.07 1.08
C GLU A 143 -1.76 -22.41 1.61
N LEU A 144 -1.94 -22.69 2.92
CA LEU A 144 -1.45 -23.91 3.59
C LEU A 144 -2.56 -24.92 3.91
N LEU A 145 -3.79 -24.72 3.41
CA LEU A 145 -4.93 -25.64 3.51
C LEU A 145 -5.49 -25.95 2.11
#